data_AF-A0A1Q7UBG5-F1
#
_entry.id   AF-A0A1Q7UBG5-F1
#
_cell.length_a   1.000
_cell.length_b   1.000
_cell.length_c   1.000
_cell.angle_alpha   90.00
_cell.angle_beta   90.00
_cell.angle_gamma   90.00
#
_symmetry.space_group_name_H-M   'P 1'
#
loop_
_entity.id
_entity.type
_entity.pdbx_description
1 polymer ?
#
loop_
_entity_poly.entity_id
_entity_poly.type
_entity_poly.pdbx_seq_one_letter_code
_entity_poly.pdbx_strand_id
1 'polypeptide(L)'
;MRYVTALALIGLFATSGAAEAPTDVRARVDYHVRHATELAEHFDDVIKRDCPRFSTSGEWQAYVDDEVGRMVLMAAHVEQAWVEAKTTGDDEVRQAAKAPRKRLSEARPLLSKLQTCAENNGATLSVASVWQRIDREVPRRQAEIALPR
;
A
#
# COMPACT_ATOMS: atom_id res chain seq x y z
N MET A 1 -48.40 34.34 43.86
CA MET A 1 -48.24 32.88 43.66
C MET A 1 -47.79 32.65 42.22
N ARG A 2 -46.56 32.19 42.02
CA ARG A 2 -45.97 31.92 40.69
C ARG A 2 -45.61 30.44 40.67
N TYR A 3 -46.19 29.68 39.73
CA TYR A 3 -45.96 28.26 39.56
C TYR A 3 -44.57 28.04 38.94
N VAL A 4 -43.71 27.29 39.63
CA VAL A 4 -42.45 26.77 39.11
C VAL A 4 -42.75 25.37 38.60
N THR A 5 -42.78 25.18 37.28
CA THR A 5 -42.87 23.86 36.68
C THR A 5 -41.50 23.51 36.11
N ALA A 6 -40.72 22.77 36.91
CA ALA A 6 -39.55 22.06 36.44
C ALA A 6 -40.02 20.71 35.88
N LEU A 7 -39.77 20.43 34.61
CA LEU A 7 -39.94 19.10 34.03
C LEU A 7 -38.76 18.78 33.11
N ALA A 8 -38.13 17.66 33.44
CA ALA A 8 -36.89 17.12 32.91
C ALA A 8 -36.91 16.91 31.39
N LEU A 9 -35.88 17.40 30.71
CA LEU A 9 -35.48 16.88 29.40
C LEU A 9 -34.43 15.78 29.63
N ILE A 10 -34.92 14.55 29.59
CA ILE A 10 -34.14 13.32 29.61
C ILE A 10 -33.23 13.33 28.38
N GLY A 11 -31.93 13.16 28.62
CA GLY A 11 -30.92 13.06 27.58
C GLY A 11 -31.15 11.83 26.70
N LEU A 12 -31.31 12.05 25.40
CA LEU A 12 -30.97 11.04 24.41
C LEU A 12 -29.45 11.08 24.24
N PHE A 13 -28.74 10.27 25.00
CA PHE A 13 -27.46 9.77 24.55
C PHE A 13 -27.76 8.91 23.32
N ALA A 14 -27.61 9.48 22.13
CA ALA A 14 -27.43 8.71 20.92
C ALA A 14 -26.13 7.92 21.13
N THR A 15 -26.25 6.71 21.65
CA THR A 15 -25.20 5.70 21.53
C THR A 15 -25.03 5.49 20.04
N SER A 16 -24.00 6.10 19.47
CA SER A 16 -23.48 5.75 18.16
C SER A 16 -23.11 4.28 18.21
N GLY A 17 -24.09 3.44 17.89
CA GLY A 17 -23.91 2.04 17.58
C GLY A 17 -23.15 1.95 16.27
N ALA A 18 -21.85 2.22 16.32
CA ALA A 18 -20.89 1.64 15.42
C ALA A 18 -20.12 0.60 16.24
N ALA A 19 -20.80 -0.48 16.60
CA ALA A 19 -20.09 -1.75 16.71
C ALA A 19 -19.73 -2.13 15.27
N GLU A 20 -18.67 -1.52 14.73
CA GLU A 20 -18.05 -2.01 13.50
C GLU A 20 -17.57 -3.43 13.81
N ALA A 21 -18.09 -4.39 13.06
CA ALA A 21 -17.82 -5.80 13.25
C ALA A 21 -16.30 -6.02 13.33
N PRO A 22 -15.82 -7.04 14.08
CA PRO A 22 -14.49 -7.57 13.84
C PRO A 22 -14.50 -8.04 12.38
N THR A 23 -14.02 -7.21 11.46
CA THR A 23 -13.83 -7.64 10.08
C THR A 23 -12.87 -8.82 10.15
N ASP A 24 -13.10 -9.83 9.31
CA ASP A 24 -12.29 -11.04 9.31
C ASP A 24 -10.83 -10.65 9.03
N VAL A 25 -9.96 -10.81 10.03
CA VAL A 25 -8.51 -10.50 9.92
C VAL A 25 -7.92 -11.25 8.72
N ARG A 26 -8.39 -12.48 8.47
CA ARG A 26 -7.96 -13.27 7.31
C ARG A 26 -8.34 -12.57 6.02
N ALA A 27 -9.60 -12.13 5.88
CA ALA A 27 -10.05 -11.39 4.70
C ALA A 27 -9.24 -10.09 4.46
N ARG A 28 -8.89 -9.35 5.52
CA ARG A 28 -8.03 -8.16 5.39
C ARG A 28 -6.60 -8.52 4.97
N VAL A 29 -6.00 -9.54 5.58
CA VAL A 29 -4.67 -10.03 5.19
C VAL A 29 -4.67 -10.49 3.73
N ASP A 30 -5.67 -11.29 3.32
CA ASP A 30 -5.82 -11.78 1.95
C ASP A 30 -5.98 -10.63 0.96
N TYR A 31 -6.73 -9.59 1.32
CA TYR A 31 -6.84 -8.37 0.53
C TYR A 31 -5.47 -7.74 0.26
N HIS A 32 -4.63 -7.57 1.29
CA HIS A 32 -3.31 -6.98 1.12
C HIS A 32 -2.35 -7.89 0.34
N VAL A 33 -2.37 -9.20 0.64
CA VAL A 33 -1.57 -10.20 -0.06
C VAL A 33 -1.88 -10.20 -1.55
N ARG A 34 -3.17 -10.20 -1.92
CA ARG A 34 -3.61 -10.16 -3.32
C ARG A 34 -3.09 -8.92 -4.05
N HIS A 35 -3.28 -7.73 -3.47
CA HIS A 35 -2.82 -6.48 -4.12
C HIS A 35 -1.29 -6.43 -4.25
N ALA A 36 -0.55 -6.92 -3.24
CA ALA A 36 0.90 -7.01 -3.34
C ALA A 36 1.32 -7.98 -4.47
N THR A 37 0.60 -9.09 -4.65
CA THR A 37 0.83 -10.04 -5.75
C THR A 37 0.55 -9.41 -7.11
N GLU A 38 -0.60 -8.73 -7.28
CA GLU A 38 -0.96 -8.05 -8.54
C GLU A 38 0.08 -7.00 -8.95
N LEU A 39 0.61 -6.23 -7.98
CA LEU A 39 1.68 -5.27 -8.23
C LEU A 39 3.00 -5.96 -8.60
N ALA A 40 3.33 -7.08 -7.96
CA ALA A 40 4.51 -7.86 -8.31
C ALA A 40 4.41 -8.44 -9.74
N GLU A 41 3.23 -8.94 -10.13
CA GLU A 41 2.96 -9.41 -11.50
C GLU A 41 3.11 -8.29 -12.53
N HIS A 42 2.62 -7.08 -12.23
CA HIS A 42 2.87 -5.89 -13.06
C HIS A 42 4.37 -5.62 -13.23
N PHE A 43 5.17 -5.72 -12.17
CA PHE A 43 6.62 -5.52 -12.28
C PHE A 43 7.32 -6.61 -13.07
N ASP A 44 6.90 -7.87 -12.92
CA ASP A 44 7.39 -8.99 -13.73
C ASP A 44 7.14 -8.73 -15.23
N ASP A 45 6.02 -8.11 -15.58
CA ASP A 45 5.71 -7.67 -16.93
C ASP A 45 6.59 -6.52 -17.41
N VAL A 46 6.78 -5.48 -16.60
CA VAL A 46 7.66 -4.33 -16.93
C VAL A 46 9.10 -4.79 -17.18
N ILE A 47 9.60 -5.74 -16.38
CA ILE A 47 10.95 -6.29 -16.53
C ILE A 47 11.14 -6.95 -17.91
N LYS A 48 10.13 -7.70 -18.37
CA LYS A 48 10.17 -8.48 -19.62
C LYS A 48 9.98 -7.63 -20.88
N ARG A 49 9.30 -6.49 -20.79
CA ARG A 49 9.02 -5.61 -21.94
C ARG A 49 10.27 -4.83 -22.36
N ASP A 50 10.31 -4.39 -23.61
CA ASP A 50 11.35 -3.45 -24.07
C ASP A 50 11.28 -2.12 -23.31
N CYS A 51 12.40 -1.41 -23.25
CA CYS A 51 12.42 -0.09 -22.61
C CYS A 51 11.49 0.87 -23.37
N PRO A 52 10.50 1.47 -22.69
CA PRO A 52 9.67 2.49 -23.32
C PRO A 52 10.54 3.68 -23.74
N ARG A 53 10.22 4.25 -24.90
CA ARG A 53 10.86 5.47 -25.40
C ARG A 53 9.88 6.62 -25.32
N PHE A 54 10.36 7.73 -24.79
CA PHE A 54 9.57 8.94 -24.64
C PHE A 54 10.15 10.09 -25.48
N SER A 55 9.30 11.04 -25.86
CA SER A 55 9.72 12.19 -26.68
C SER A 55 10.38 13.26 -25.83
N THR A 56 10.11 13.26 -24.51
CA THR A 56 10.65 14.22 -23.56
C THR A 56 11.14 13.53 -22.28
N SER A 57 12.08 14.17 -21.59
CA SER A 57 12.55 13.71 -20.27
C SER A 57 11.44 13.77 -19.21
N GLY A 58 10.48 14.70 -19.35
CA GLY A 58 9.34 14.82 -18.43
C GLY A 58 8.38 13.63 -18.50
N GLU A 59 8.12 13.11 -19.71
CA GLU A 59 7.32 11.90 -19.91
C GLU A 59 7.99 10.65 -19.32
N TRP A 60 9.31 10.51 -19.53
CA TRP A 60 10.10 9.45 -18.89
C TRP A 60 10.04 9.55 -17.37
N GLN A 61 10.22 10.75 -16.82
CA GLN A 61 10.18 10.97 -15.37
C GLN A 61 8.81 10.63 -14.79
N ALA A 62 7.72 11.02 -15.46
CA ALA A 62 6.36 10.68 -15.03
C ALA A 62 6.11 9.17 -15.03
N TYR A 63 6.61 8.45 -16.05
CA TYR A 63 6.55 6.99 -16.09
C TYR A 63 7.29 6.35 -14.91
N VAL A 64 8.54 6.78 -14.65
CA VAL A 64 9.32 6.28 -13.52
C VAL A 64 8.64 6.59 -12.19
N ASP A 65 8.07 7.79 -12.05
CA ASP A 65 7.36 8.18 -10.83
C ASP A 65 6.10 7.34 -10.57
N ASP A 66 5.39 6.92 -11.61
CA ASP A 66 4.27 5.98 -11.48
C ASP A 66 4.77 4.59 -11.05
N GLU A 67 5.82 4.06 -11.69
CA GLU A 67 6.39 2.75 -11.33
C GLU A 67 6.93 2.73 -9.89
N VAL A 68 7.64 3.78 -9.47
CA VAL A 68 8.09 3.92 -8.08
C VAL A 68 6.90 4.09 -7.14
N GLY A 69 5.85 4.82 -7.54
CA GLY A 69 4.61 4.93 -6.78
C GLY A 69 3.91 3.58 -6.56
N ARG A 70 3.92 2.71 -7.56
CA ARG A 70 3.44 1.33 -7.46
C ARG A 70 4.31 0.51 -6.50
N MET A 71 5.63 0.70 -6.51
CA MET A 71 6.53 0.00 -5.57
C MET A 71 6.25 0.40 -4.12
N VAL A 72 6.04 1.70 -3.87
CA VAL A 72 5.61 2.21 -2.57
C VAL A 72 4.29 1.57 -2.14
N LEU A 73 3.31 1.50 -3.05
CA LEU A 73 2.02 0.88 -2.77
C LEU A 73 2.16 -0.61 -2.44
N MET A 74 2.97 -1.35 -3.20
CA MET A 74 3.23 -2.78 -2.92
C MET A 74 3.82 -2.94 -1.51
N ALA A 75 4.86 -2.19 -1.18
CA ALA A 75 5.49 -2.23 0.13
C ALA A 75 4.51 -1.87 1.26
N ALA A 76 3.61 -0.90 1.05
CA ALA A 76 2.56 -0.56 2.00
C ALA A 76 1.56 -1.71 2.22
N HIS A 77 1.12 -2.42 1.17
CA HIS A 77 0.28 -3.62 1.33
C HIS A 77 1.01 -4.73 2.08
N VAL A 78 2.28 -4.98 1.77
CA VAL A 78 3.08 -6.01 2.45
C VAL A 78 3.22 -5.72 3.94
N GLU A 79 3.53 -4.46 4.31
CA GLU A 79 3.64 -4.09 5.72
C GLU A 79 2.29 -4.08 6.43
N GLN A 80 1.21 -3.63 5.78
CA GLN A 80 -0.13 -3.69 6.38
C GLN A 80 -0.58 -5.15 6.59
N ALA A 81 -0.35 -6.05 5.65
CA ALA A 81 -0.64 -7.48 5.82
C ALA A 81 0.01 -8.03 7.09
N TRP A 82 1.27 -7.65 7.35
CA TRP A 82 1.97 -8.06 8.56
C TRP A 82 1.42 -7.41 9.84
N VAL A 83 1.05 -6.13 9.79
CA VAL A 83 0.42 -5.44 10.93
C VAL A 83 -0.89 -6.14 11.31
N GLU A 84 -1.76 -6.42 10.35
CA GLU A 84 -3.02 -7.14 10.54
C GLU A 84 -2.80 -8.57 11.05
N ALA A 85 -1.89 -9.33 10.43
CA ALA A 85 -1.64 -10.72 10.81
C ALA A 85 -1.07 -10.86 12.24
N LYS A 86 -0.40 -9.83 12.78
CA LYS A 86 0.07 -9.83 14.17
C LYS A 86 -1.07 -9.69 15.19
N THR A 87 -2.24 -9.21 14.78
CA THR A 87 -3.39 -9.10 15.69
C THR A 87 -4.12 -10.43 15.87
N THR A 88 -3.76 -11.46 15.11
CA THR A 88 -4.31 -12.82 15.23
C THR A 88 -3.30 -13.81 15.83
N GLY A 89 -3.83 -14.81 16.53
CA GLY A 89 -3.08 -15.97 17.00
C GLY A 89 -2.82 -17.02 15.91
N ASP A 90 -3.45 -16.89 14.73
CA ASP A 90 -3.41 -17.86 13.64
C ASP A 90 -2.07 -17.87 12.88
N ASP A 91 -1.35 -18.98 12.98
CA ASP A 91 -0.07 -19.21 12.31
C ASP A 91 -0.20 -19.20 10.78
N GLU A 92 -1.29 -19.71 10.21
CA GLU A 92 -1.51 -19.75 8.77
C GLU A 92 -1.63 -18.33 8.21
N VAL A 93 -2.38 -17.47 8.89
CA VAL A 93 -2.53 -16.05 8.53
C VAL A 93 -1.19 -15.31 8.62
N ARG A 94 -0.38 -15.60 9.65
CA ARG A 94 0.98 -15.03 9.77
C ARG A 94 1.92 -15.52 8.67
N GLN A 95 1.80 -16.77 8.22
CA GLN A 95 2.59 -17.29 7.10
C GLN A 95 2.15 -16.68 5.76
N ALA A 96 0.84 -16.54 5.53
CA ALA A 96 0.30 -15.87 4.34
C ALA A 96 0.82 -14.43 4.23
N ALA A 97 0.79 -13.66 5.31
CA ALA A 97 1.30 -12.28 5.34
C ALA A 97 2.83 -12.17 5.11
N LYS A 98 3.60 -13.23 5.41
CA LYS A 98 5.06 -13.24 5.16
C LYS A 98 5.40 -13.50 3.69
N ALA A 99 4.57 -14.24 2.96
CA ALA A 99 4.89 -14.65 1.59
C ALA A 99 5.19 -13.45 0.66
N PRO A 100 4.41 -12.35 0.66
CA PRO A 100 4.70 -11.17 -0.16
C PRO A 100 6.02 -10.46 0.16
N ARG A 101 6.58 -10.60 1.38
CA ARG A 101 7.88 -9.98 1.70
C ARG A 101 9.01 -10.52 0.85
N LYS A 102 8.93 -11.79 0.42
CA LYS A 102 9.90 -12.33 -0.54
C LYS A 102 9.82 -11.59 -1.88
N ARG A 103 8.63 -11.16 -2.30
CA ARG A 103 8.41 -10.41 -3.56
C ARG A 103 9.00 -8.99 -3.51
N LEU A 104 9.12 -8.37 -2.33
CA LEU A 104 9.87 -7.10 -2.20
C LEU A 104 11.34 -7.24 -2.62
N SER A 105 11.93 -8.44 -2.53
CA SER A 105 13.29 -8.67 -3.02
C SER A 105 13.39 -8.63 -4.56
N GLU A 106 12.28 -8.84 -5.27
CA GLU A 106 12.17 -8.76 -6.73
C GLU A 106 12.13 -7.31 -7.24
N ALA A 107 11.99 -6.33 -6.34
CA ALA A 107 12.15 -4.91 -6.65
C ALA A 107 13.55 -4.57 -7.19
N ARG A 108 14.59 -5.34 -6.82
CA ARG A 108 15.96 -5.10 -7.30
C ARG A 108 16.08 -5.26 -8.82
N PRO A 109 15.63 -6.38 -9.44
CA PRO A 109 15.52 -6.50 -10.89
C PRO A 109 14.79 -5.35 -11.57
N LEU A 110 13.66 -4.90 -11.02
CA LEU A 110 12.90 -3.77 -11.56
C LEU A 110 13.72 -2.48 -11.55
N LEU A 111 14.36 -2.14 -10.43
CA LEU A 111 15.17 -0.93 -10.35
C LEU A 111 16.37 -0.97 -11.31
N SER A 112 16.99 -2.14 -11.47
CA SER A 112 18.04 -2.33 -12.48
C SER A 112 17.50 -2.09 -13.89
N LYS A 113 16.31 -2.63 -14.21
CA LYS A 113 15.65 -2.41 -15.50
C LYS A 113 15.36 -0.94 -15.75
N LEU A 114 14.76 -0.24 -14.78
CA LEU A 114 14.45 1.18 -14.90
C LEU A 114 15.70 2.04 -15.05
N GLN A 115 16.80 1.68 -14.37
CA GLN A 115 18.09 2.35 -14.54
C GLN A 115 18.62 2.20 -15.98
N THR A 116 18.62 0.98 -16.54
CA THR A 116 19.01 0.76 -17.94
C THR A 116 18.10 1.51 -18.92
N CYS A 117 16.79 1.54 -18.66
CA CYS A 117 15.86 2.28 -19.52
C CYS A 117 16.02 3.80 -19.41
N ALA A 118 16.49 4.33 -18.27
CA ALA A 118 16.80 5.74 -18.10
C ALA A 118 17.91 6.18 -19.05
N GLU A 119 18.99 5.39 -19.14
CA GLU A 119 20.12 5.68 -20.02
C GLU A 119 19.69 5.76 -21.49
N ASN A 120 18.80 4.85 -21.92
CA ASN A 120 18.22 4.85 -23.26
C ASN A 120 17.32 6.06 -23.56
N ASN A 121 16.80 6.71 -22.52
CA ASN A 121 16.00 7.94 -22.61
C ASN A 121 16.83 9.20 -22.29
N GLY A 122 18.17 9.11 -22.23
CA GLY A 122 19.04 10.24 -21.93
C GLY A 122 18.91 10.78 -20.51
N ALA A 123 18.45 9.94 -19.58
CA ALA A 123 18.23 10.26 -18.17
C ALA A 123 19.09 9.36 -17.27
N THR A 124 19.09 9.66 -15.97
CA THR A 124 19.72 8.82 -14.94
C THR A 124 18.72 8.48 -13.85
N LEU A 125 18.88 7.32 -13.22
CA LEU A 125 18.07 6.90 -12.08
C LEU A 125 18.97 6.46 -10.93
N SER A 126 18.80 7.11 -9.77
CA SER A 126 19.49 6.72 -8.54
C SER A 126 18.68 5.68 -7.78
N VAL A 127 19.13 4.43 -7.79
CA VAL A 127 18.52 3.32 -7.03
C VAL A 127 18.44 3.65 -5.53
N ALA A 128 19.48 4.29 -4.98
CA ALA A 128 19.50 4.70 -3.58
C ALA A 128 18.40 5.72 -3.25
N SER A 129 18.18 6.70 -4.14
CA SER A 129 17.14 7.70 -3.97
C SER A 129 15.73 7.11 -4.07
N VAL A 130 15.54 6.09 -4.93
CA VAL A 130 14.28 5.35 -5.00
C VAL A 130 14.01 4.60 -3.70
N TRP A 131 15.00 3.91 -3.12
CA TRP A 131 14.83 3.25 -1.82
C TRP A 131 14.49 4.22 -0.70
N GLN A 132 15.19 5.36 -0.62
CA GLN A 132 14.87 6.41 0.36
C GLN A 132 13.44 6.94 0.20
N ARG A 133 12.94 7.04 -1.05
CA ARG A 133 11.56 7.42 -1.32
C ARG A 133 10.59 6.36 -0.82
N ILE A 134 10.86 5.08 -1.09
CA ILE A 134 10.03 3.96 -0.60
C ILE A 134 9.93 4.00 0.92
N ASP A 135 11.07 4.04 1.62
CA ASP A 135 11.10 4.05 3.09
C ASP A 135 10.32 5.23 3.69
N ARG A 136 10.44 6.41 3.06
CA ARG A 136 9.74 7.61 3.51
C ARG A 136 8.23 7.55 3.27
N GLU A 137 7.80 7.01 2.13
CA GLU A 137 6.40 7.11 1.69
C GLU A 137 5.52 5.94 2.12
N VAL A 138 6.10 4.78 2.43
CA VAL A 138 5.36 3.59 2.85
C VAL A 138 4.44 3.86 4.05
N PRO A 139 4.86 4.49 5.16
CA PRO A 139 3.98 4.72 6.31
C PRO A 139 2.77 5.60 5.96
N ARG A 140 2.97 6.63 5.14
CA ARG A 140 1.88 7.49 4.66
C ARG A 140 0.93 6.68 3.78
N ARG A 141 1.47 5.89 2.85
CA ARG A 141 0.66 5.13 1.90
C ARG A 141 -0.14 4.02 2.59
N GLN A 142 0.42 3.41 3.62
CA GLN A 142 -0.25 2.44 4.48
C GLN A 142 -1.51 3.03 5.13
N ALA A 143 -1.44 4.27 5.64
CA ALA A 143 -2.58 4.96 6.25
C ALA A 143 -3.68 5.36 5.23
N GLU A 144 -3.36 5.38 3.94
CA GLU A 144 -4.29 5.73 2.86
C GLU A 144 -5.00 4.51 2.25
N ILE A 145 -4.56 3.29 2.58
CA ILE A 145 -5.20 2.08 2.05
C ILE A 145 -6.60 1.96 2.66
N ALA A 146 -7.62 2.08 1.80
CA ALA A 146 -8.98 1.75 2.17
C ALA A 146 -9.09 0.22 2.37
N LEU A 147 -9.55 -0.19 3.55
CA LEU A 147 -9.84 -1.58 3.84
C LEU A 147 -11.19 -2.00 3.21
N PRO A 148 -11.33 -3.28 2.82
CA PRO A 148 -12.63 -3.80 2.41
C PRO A 148 -13.63 -3.65 3.57
N ARG A 149 -14.84 -3.18 3.23
CA ARG A 149 -15.98 -3.07 4.15
C ARG A 149 -16.65 -4.42 4.34
#